data_AF-A0A961ZL19-F1
#
_entry.id   AF-A0A961ZL19-F1
#
_cell.length_a   1.000
_cell.length_b   1.000
_cell.length_c   1.000
_cell.angle_alpha   90.00
_cell.angle_beta   90.00
_cell.angle_gamma   90.00
#
_symmetry.space_group_name_H-M   'P 1'
#
loop_
_entity.id
_entity.type
_entity.pdbx_description
1 polymer ?
#
loop_
_entity_poly.entity_id
_entity_poly.type
_entity_poly.pdbx_seq_one_letter_code
_entity_poly.pdbx_strand_id
1 'polypeptide(L)'
;MSRLSFDKASAKRIIRGYHGSYHEVWQDAHGQKMLSCRTRRSNHLGVAVNFAALNHFRKEGGQFVGLMNAHFKVVVPIAQLDGIRPWDGDDFIVIRPGDLGLEVAVEDNEPCPY
;
A
#
# COMPACT_ATOMS: atom_id res chain seq x y z
N MET A 1 21.59 -5.12 -11.86
CA MET A 1 20.20 -4.63 -11.76
C MET A 1 20.12 -3.78 -10.49
N SER A 2 19.82 -2.47 -10.61
CA SER A 2 19.67 -1.62 -9.42
C SER A 2 18.42 -2.04 -8.68
N ARG A 3 18.54 -2.39 -7.39
CA ARG A 3 17.41 -2.76 -6.53
C ARG A 3 16.62 -1.48 -6.27
N LEU A 4 15.49 -1.31 -6.96
CA LEU A 4 14.55 -0.22 -6.67
C LEU A 4 14.09 -0.36 -5.22
N SER A 5 14.48 0.61 -4.38
CA SER A 5 14.14 0.65 -2.96
C SER A 5 13.78 2.07 -2.55
N PHE A 6 12.68 2.24 -1.83
CA PHE A 6 12.23 3.52 -1.31
C PHE A 6 12.81 3.78 0.07
N ASP A 7 13.51 4.91 0.24
CA ASP A 7 14.00 5.33 1.56
C ASP A 7 12.95 6.13 2.32
N LYS A 8 12.25 5.46 3.24
CA LYS A 8 11.24 6.11 4.06
C LYS A 8 11.81 7.11 5.08
N ALA A 9 13.07 6.99 5.48
CA ALA A 9 13.65 7.88 6.49
C ALA A 9 13.91 9.28 5.93
N SER A 10 14.32 9.38 4.67
CA SER A 10 14.46 10.65 3.96
C SER A 10 13.17 11.15 3.31
N ALA A 11 12.10 10.36 3.33
CA ALA A 11 10.87 10.69 2.65
C ALA A 11 10.09 11.83 3.29
N LYS A 12 9.67 12.78 2.45
CA LYS A 12 8.73 13.85 2.81
C LYS A 12 7.35 13.57 2.22
N ARG A 13 6.30 13.86 2.97
CA ARG A 13 4.92 13.80 2.48
C ARG A 13 4.68 15.00 1.56
N ILE A 14 4.24 14.74 0.32
CA ILE A 14 3.99 15.77 -0.69
C ILE A 14 2.50 15.97 -0.98
N ILE A 15 1.64 14.96 -0.75
CA ILE A 15 0.18 15.07 -0.91
C ILE A 15 -0.52 14.36 0.25
N ARG A 16 -1.60 14.98 0.75
CA ARG A 16 -2.57 14.38 1.68
C ARG A 16 -3.92 14.30 1.00
N GLY A 17 -4.61 13.17 1.10
CA GLY A 17 -5.95 13.03 0.53
C GLY A 17 -5.94 12.70 -0.96
N TYR A 18 -5.03 11.82 -1.41
CA TYR A 18 -4.80 11.58 -2.83
C TYR A 18 -6.06 11.02 -3.51
N HIS A 19 -6.58 11.75 -4.51
CA HIS A 19 -7.79 11.40 -5.24
C HIS A 19 -9.04 11.22 -4.33
N GLY A 20 -9.18 12.06 -3.30
CA GLY A 20 -10.34 12.03 -2.38
C GLY A 20 -10.34 10.87 -1.39
N SER A 21 -9.27 10.06 -1.36
CA SER A 21 -9.11 8.94 -0.45
C SER A 21 -8.25 9.30 0.77
N TYR A 22 -8.11 8.39 1.74
CA TYR A 22 -7.18 8.56 2.86
C TYR A 22 -5.70 8.31 2.50
N HIS A 23 -5.38 8.14 1.21
CA HIS A 23 -4.01 7.88 0.76
C HIS A 23 -3.15 9.15 0.80
N GLU A 24 -1.87 8.95 1.03
CA GLU A 24 -0.86 10.01 1.04
C GLU A 24 0.20 9.72 0.00
N VAL A 25 0.81 10.75 -0.58
CA VAL A 25 1.97 10.58 -1.45
C VAL A 25 3.21 11.08 -0.73
N TRP A 26 4.25 10.25 -0.75
CA TRP A 26 5.56 10.51 -0.16
C TRP A 26 6.62 10.49 -1.26
N GLN A 27 7.65 11.32 -1.11
CA GLN A 27 8.79 11.38 -2.00
C GLN A 27 10.10 11.32 -1.20
N ASP A 28 11.00 10.41 -1.57
CA ASP A 28 12.33 10.29 -0.93
C ASP A 28 13.36 11.27 -1.50
N ALA A 29 14.56 11.30 -0.91
CA ALA A 29 15.65 12.17 -1.37
C ALA A 29 16.14 11.85 -2.79
N HIS A 30 15.86 10.64 -3.30
CA HIS A 30 16.18 10.23 -4.66
C HIS A 30 15.07 10.56 -5.66
N GLY A 31 14.02 11.25 -5.21
CA GLY A 31 12.90 11.65 -6.04
C GLY A 31 11.87 10.54 -6.27
N GLN A 32 12.05 9.37 -5.63
CA GLN A 32 11.14 8.25 -5.80
C GLN A 32 9.83 8.51 -5.09
N LYS A 33 8.71 8.10 -5.70
CA LYS A 33 7.37 8.34 -5.14
C LYS A 33 6.74 7.06 -4.60
N MET A 34 6.14 7.18 -3.42
CA MET A 34 5.35 6.12 -2.77
C MET A 34 3.92 6.59 -2.48
N LEU A 35 2.93 5.81 -2.90
CA LEU A 35 1.55 5.93 -2.44
C LEU A 35 1.39 5.18 -1.12
N SER A 36 1.18 5.89 -0.02
CA SER A 36 0.96 5.32 1.30
C SER A 36 -0.53 5.07 1.51
N CYS A 37 -0.89 3.80 1.65
CA CYS A 37 -2.22 3.31 1.89
C CYS A 37 -2.32 2.73 3.30
N ARG A 38 -3.26 3.26 4.09
CA ARG A 38 -3.46 2.84 5.47
C ARG A 38 -4.91 2.47 5.73
N THR A 39 -5.14 1.28 6.26
CA THR A 39 -6.47 0.86 6.75
C THR A 39 -6.45 0.73 8.27
N ARG A 40 -7.40 1.38 8.96
CA ARG A 40 -7.45 1.41 10.44
C ARG A 40 -8.14 0.19 11.07
N ARG A 41 -9.11 -0.42 10.39
CA ARG A 41 -9.99 -1.47 10.95
C ARG A 41 -10.06 -2.73 10.08
N SER A 42 -9.00 -3.04 9.35
CA SER A 42 -8.95 -4.36 8.71
C SER A 42 -8.40 -5.34 9.72
N ASN A 43 -9.14 -6.44 9.95
CA ASN A 43 -8.58 -7.67 10.50
C ASN A 43 -7.36 -8.07 9.63
N HIS A 44 -6.61 -9.12 9.98
CA HIS A 44 -5.41 -9.61 9.27
C HIS A 44 -5.50 -9.76 7.72
N LEU A 45 -6.68 -9.52 7.13
CA LEU A 45 -7.12 -9.69 5.76
C LEU A 45 -6.63 -8.66 4.74
N GLY A 46 -5.89 -7.60 5.10
CA GLY A 46 -5.20 -6.75 4.12
C GLY A 46 -5.31 -5.23 4.30
N VAL A 47 -5.00 -4.51 3.22
CA VAL A 47 -5.05 -3.05 3.12
C VAL A 47 -5.88 -2.66 1.90
N ALA A 48 -6.91 -1.85 2.12
CA ALA A 48 -7.74 -1.30 1.05
C ALA A 48 -7.00 -0.15 0.34
N VAL A 49 -6.85 -0.27 -0.98
CA VAL A 49 -6.25 0.73 -1.85
C VAL A 49 -7.28 1.14 -2.88
N ASN A 50 -7.48 2.44 -3.07
CA ASN A 50 -8.44 2.92 -4.05
C ASN A 50 -7.84 2.72 -5.44
N PHE A 51 -8.55 2.01 -6.31
CA PHE A 51 -8.04 1.58 -7.61
C PHE A 51 -7.83 2.76 -8.57
N ALA A 52 -8.75 3.73 -8.57
CA ALA A 52 -8.61 4.95 -9.36
C ALA A 52 -7.39 5.76 -8.92
N ALA A 53 -7.19 5.91 -7.60
CA ALA A 53 -6.03 6.56 -7.02
C ALA A 53 -4.73 5.84 -7.42
N LEU A 54 -4.67 4.51 -7.31
CA LEU A 54 -3.49 3.73 -7.70
C LEU A 54 -3.17 3.90 -9.20
N ASN A 55 -4.18 3.84 -10.07
CA ASN A 55 -3.98 3.99 -11.51
C ASN A 55 -3.55 5.41 -11.90
N HIS A 56 -4.11 6.43 -11.26
CA HIS A 56 -3.68 7.81 -11.46
C HIS A 56 -2.22 8.00 -10.99
N PHE A 57 -1.88 7.48 -9.81
CA PHE A 57 -0.53 7.54 -9.28
C PHE A 57 0.50 6.85 -10.18
N ARG A 58 0.13 5.69 -10.75
CA ARG A 58 0.95 4.97 -11.74
C ARG A 58 1.23 5.85 -12.96
N LYS A 59 0.22 6.56 -13.48
CA LYS A 59 0.38 7.47 -14.64
C LYS A 59 1.28 8.68 -14.33
N GLU A 60 1.31 9.14 -13.09
CA GLU A 60 2.18 10.24 -12.62
C GLU A 60 3.64 9.82 -12.35
N GLY A 61 4.01 8.59 -12.73
CA GLY A 61 5.34 8.03 -12.50
C GLY A 61 5.56 7.56 -11.06
N GLY A 62 4.49 7.24 -10.33
CA GLY A 62 4.59 6.54 -9.05
C GLY A 62 5.35 5.22 -9.18
N GLN A 63 6.13 4.86 -8.17
CA GLN A 63 6.98 3.66 -8.23
C GLN A 63 6.67 2.64 -7.14
N PHE A 64 6.25 3.11 -5.96
CA PHE A 64 6.05 2.26 -4.79
C PHE A 64 4.66 2.42 -4.17
N VAL A 65 4.19 1.38 -3.49
CA VAL A 65 3.03 1.42 -2.61
C VAL A 65 3.46 1.00 -1.23
N GLY A 66 3.16 1.83 -0.24
CA GLY A 66 3.30 1.50 1.17
C GLY A 66 1.96 1.00 1.70
N LEU A 67 1.89 -0.27 2.09
CA LEU A 67 0.70 -0.91 2.62
C LEU A 67 0.86 -1.05 4.13
N MET A 68 -0.08 -0.52 4.90
CA MET A 68 -0.01 -0.53 6.35
C MET A 68 -1.38 -0.73 7.00
N ASN A 69 -1.46 -1.70 7.90
CA ASN A 69 -2.57 -1.84 8.84
C ASN A 69 -2.03 -2.02 10.27
N ALA A 70 -2.84 -2.54 11.19
CA ALA A 70 -2.42 -2.78 12.57
C ALA A 70 -1.40 -3.93 12.71
N HIS A 71 -1.35 -4.85 11.73
CA HIS A 71 -0.62 -6.11 11.82
C HIS A 71 0.64 -6.13 10.94
N PHE A 72 0.65 -5.41 9.82
CA PHE A 72 1.79 -5.37 8.93
C PHE A 72 2.03 -4.00 8.31
N LYS A 73 3.27 -3.79 7.89
CA LYS A 73 3.72 -2.63 7.13
C LYS A 73 4.75 -3.08 6.12
N VAL A 74 4.45 -2.87 4.83
CA VAL A 74 5.35 -3.24 3.74
C VAL A 74 5.37 -2.16 2.67
N VAL A 75 6.51 -2.01 2.00
CA VAL A 75 6.66 -1.17 0.80
C VAL A 75 7.02 -2.08 -0.36
N VAL A 76 6.23 -2.02 -1.43
CA VAL A 76 6.41 -2.84 -2.63
C VAL A 76 6.44 -1.97 -3.88
N PRO A 77 7.17 -2.37 -4.95
CA PRO A 77 7.01 -1.75 -6.26
C PRO A 77 5.56 -1.87 -6.75
N ILE A 78 5.04 -0.85 -7.43
CA ILE A 78 3.68 -0.89 -8.00
C ILE A 78 3.50 -2.08 -8.95
N ALA A 79 4.55 -2.47 -9.67
CA ALA A 79 4.53 -3.62 -10.59
C ALA A 79 4.21 -4.96 -9.89
N GLN A 80 4.46 -5.08 -8.58
CA GLN A 80 4.07 -6.28 -7.82
C GLN A 80 2.56 -6.36 -7.59
N LEU A 81 1.82 -5.27 -7.83
CA LEU A 81 0.36 -5.23 -7.73
C LEU A 81 -0.30 -5.50 -9.09
N ASP A 82 0.49 -5.73 -10.14
CA ASP A 82 -0.05 -6.03 -11.47
C ASP A 82 -0.74 -7.39 -11.45
N GLY A 83 -2.02 -7.41 -11.84
CA GLY A 83 -2.86 -8.60 -11.79
C GLY A 83 -3.81 -8.67 -10.59
N ILE A 84 -3.63 -7.84 -9.56
CA ILE A 84 -4.60 -7.70 -8.48
C ILE A 84 -5.78 -6.86 -8.99
N ARG A 85 -6.97 -7.46 -9.04
CA ARG A 85 -8.19 -6.79 -9.51
C ARG A 85 -9.05 -6.29 -8.35
N PRO A 86 -9.81 -5.20 -8.56
CA PRO A 86 -10.85 -4.78 -7.61
C PRO A 86 -11.83 -5.92 -7.36
N TRP A 87 -12.41 -5.92 -6.18
CA TRP A 87 -13.58 -6.75 -5.94
C TRP A 87 -14.74 -6.21 -6.77
N ASP A 88 -15.57 -7.11 -7.32
CA ASP A 88 -16.63 -6.72 -8.26
C ASP A 88 -17.58 -5.69 -7.62
N GLY A 89 -17.66 -4.51 -8.25
CA GLY A 89 -18.49 -3.40 -7.80
C GLY A 89 -17.87 -2.45 -6.77
N ASP A 90 -16.60 -2.65 -6.38
CA ASP A 90 -15.92 -1.77 -5.42
C ASP A 90 -14.80 -0.93 -6.09
N ASP A 91 -14.61 0.30 -5.61
CA ASP A 91 -13.55 1.21 -6.06
C ASP A 91 -12.19 0.87 -5.41
N PHE A 92 -12.14 -0.21 -4.62
CA PHE A 92 -10.97 -0.61 -3.84
C PHE A 92 -10.47 -2.01 -4.22
N ILE A 93 -9.14 -2.14 -4.23
CA ILE A 93 -8.44 -3.43 -4.14
C ILE A 93 -8.07 -3.66 -2.68
N VAL A 94 -8.27 -4.87 -2.17
CA VAL A 94 -7.76 -5.26 -0.86
C VAL A 94 -6.51 -6.11 -1.08
N ILE A 95 -5.34 -5.56 -0.70
CA ILE A 95 -4.06 -6.25 -0.86
C ILE A 95 -3.71 -6.94 0.46
N ARG A 96 -3.53 -8.26 0.39
CA ARG A 96 -3.11 -9.12 1.49
C ARG A 96 -1.60 -9.39 1.38
N PRO A 97 -0.92 -9.71 2.50
CA PRO A 97 0.46 -10.15 2.43
C PRO A 97 0.66 -11.41 1.56
N GLY A 98 -0.29 -12.35 1.60
CA GLY A 98 -0.27 -13.53 0.73
C GLY A 98 -0.31 -13.20 -0.77
N ASP A 99 -1.01 -12.13 -1.17
CA ASP A 99 -1.05 -11.68 -2.57
C ASP A 99 0.33 -11.18 -3.06
N LEU A 100 1.19 -10.81 -2.11
CA LEU A 100 2.55 -10.34 -2.36
C LEU A 100 3.59 -11.46 -2.25
N GLY A 101 3.15 -12.71 -2.04
CA GLY A 101 4.05 -13.83 -1.74
C GLY A 101 4.81 -13.65 -0.42
N LEU A 102 4.28 -12.81 0.48
CA LEU A 102 4.85 -12.60 1.80
C LEU A 102 4.17 -13.56 2.77
N GLU A 103 4.95 -14.49 3.33
CA GLU A 103 4.53 -15.22 4.52
C GLU A 103 4.45 -14.22 5.67
N VAL A 104 3.23 -13.79 5.97
CA VAL A 104 2.98 -13.21 7.28
C VAL A 104 2.74 -14.40 8.18
N ALA A 105 3.62 -14.56 9.18
CA ALA A 105 3.30 -15.37 10.33
C ALA A 105 1.96 -14.83 10.85
N VAL A 106 0.89 -15.55 10.52
CA VAL A 106 -0.36 -15.43 11.23
C VAL A 106 0.00 -15.99 12.59
N GLU A 107 0.54 -15.15 13.48
CA GLU A 107 0.40 -15.47 14.88
C GLU A 107 -1.10 -15.57 15.08
N ASP A 108 -1.57 -16.80 15.33
CA ASP A 108 -2.82 -17.10 16.02
C ASP A 108 -2.79 -16.38 17.37
N ASN A 109 -2.79 -15.05 17.35
CA ASN A 109 -3.06 -14.26 18.51
C ASN A 109 -4.56 -14.35 18.68
N GLU A 110 -4.94 -15.01 19.78
CA GLU A 110 -6.27 -15.07 20.34
C GLU A 110 -7.08 -13.81 20.02
N PRO A 111 -8.40 -13.95 19.79
CA PRO A 111 -9.25 -12.79 19.56
C PRO A 111 -8.98 -11.74 20.64
N CYS A 112 -8.53 -10.56 20.20
CA CYS A 112 -8.36 -9.40 21.04
C CYS A 112 -9.69 -9.24 21.81
N PRO A 113 -9.70 -9.37 23.15
CA PRO A 113 -10.93 -9.42 23.91
C PRO A 113 -11.60 -8.06 23.80
N TYR A 114 -12.76 -8.02 23.15
CA TYR A 114 -13.79 -7.02 23.43
C TYR A 114 -14.60 -7.50 24.63
#